data_AF-A0A7C1K0A9-F1
#
_entry.id   AF-A0A7C1K0A9-F1
#
_cell.length_a   1.000
_cell.length_b   1.000
_cell.length_c   1.000
_cell.angle_alpha   90.00
_cell.angle_beta   90.00
_cell.angle_gamma   90.00
#
_symmetry.space_group_name_H-M   'P 1'
#
loop_
_entity.id
_entity.type
_entity.pdbx_description
1 polymer ?
#
loop_
_entity_poly.entity_id
_entity_poly.type
_entity_poly.pdbx_seq_one_letter_code
_entity_poly.pdbx_strand_id
1 'polypeptide(L)'
;AAGFVYAALSATIRHVVTTTTPLSIVLVTITGMGVLTLGTIGLLRLGPEAIASNPWQQYMWMYAAGLCNFVGFISIVKGLQLTTVLHANIVNASQVAMAAAAGIALFSEPWNNWLLAGIALTIAGVMLKDHPPDKTTV
;
A
#
# COMPACT_ATOMS: atom_id res chain seq x y z
N ALA A 1 -7.32 -14.18 -1.65
CA ALA A 1 -6.26 -14.31 -0.63
C ALA A 1 -5.68 -12.95 -0.21
N ALA A 2 -5.13 -12.15 -1.13
CA ALA A 2 -4.45 -10.88 -0.80
C ALA A 2 -5.30 -9.88 0.03
N GLY A 3 -6.58 -9.69 -0.31
CA GLY A 3 -7.46 -8.78 0.43
C GLY A 3 -7.68 -9.18 1.90
N PHE A 4 -7.79 -10.48 2.17
CA PHE A 4 -7.94 -10.99 3.54
C PHE A 4 -6.69 -10.74 4.38
N VAL A 5 -5.51 -11.04 3.81
CA VAL A 5 -4.21 -10.80 4.45
C VAL A 5 -4.03 -9.31 4.75
N TYR A 6 -4.39 -8.43 3.82
CA TYR A 6 -4.27 -6.99 4.00
C TYR A 6 -5.22 -6.45 5.10
N ALA A 7 -6.46 -6.94 5.13
CA ALA A 7 -7.43 -6.57 6.17
C ALA A 7 -6.96 -7.03 7.56
N ALA A 8 -6.48 -8.28 7.66
CA ALA A 8 -5.93 -8.83 8.89
C ALA A 8 -4.69 -8.05 9.34
N LEU A 9 -3.75 -7.75 8.43
CA LEU A 9 -2.58 -6.94 8.72
C LEU A 9 -2.95 -5.55 9.24
N SER A 10 -3.90 -4.87 8.59
CA SER A 10 -4.34 -3.52 8.99
C SER A 10 -5.01 -3.53 10.36
N ALA A 11 -5.80 -4.57 10.67
CA ALA A 11 -6.41 -4.76 11.97
C ALA A 11 -5.36 -5.03 13.07
N THR A 12 -4.37 -5.89 12.79
CA THR A 12 -3.27 -6.20 13.70
C THR A 12 -2.40 -4.96 13.95
N ILE A 13 -2.04 -4.20 12.90
CA ILE A 13 -1.28 -2.95 13.04
C ILE A 13 -2.04 -1.99 13.94
N ARG A 14 -3.34 -1.78 13.71
CA ARG A 14 -4.14 -0.91 14.56
C ARG A 14 -4.09 -1.38 16.02
N HIS A 15 -4.34 -2.66 16.26
CA HIS A 15 -4.34 -3.22 17.62
C HIS A 15 -2.99 -3.05 18.31
N VAL A 16 -1.88 -3.38 17.65
CA VAL A 16 -0.53 -3.27 18.23
C VAL A 16 -0.17 -1.82 18.54
N VAL A 17 -0.47 -0.91 17.61
CA VAL A 17 -0.10 0.49 17.73
C VAL A 17 -0.96 1.25 18.75
N THR A 18 -2.21 0.83 18.99
CA THR A 18 -3.05 1.40 20.06
C THR A 18 -2.69 0.90 21.46
N THR A 19 -1.94 -0.20 21.59
CA THR A 19 -1.79 -0.89 22.88
C THR A 19 -0.54 -0.46 23.67
N THR A 20 0.47 0.16 23.03
CA THR A 20 1.64 0.92 23.59
C THR A 20 2.92 0.75 22.76
N THR A 21 2.92 -0.07 21.70
CA THR A 21 4.13 -0.32 20.91
C THR A 21 4.52 0.92 20.09
N PRO A 22 5.78 1.39 20.17
CA PRO A 22 6.22 2.54 19.38
C PRO A 22 6.16 2.22 17.88
N LEU A 23 5.68 3.20 17.11
CA LEU A 23 5.49 3.11 15.67
C LEU A 23 6.73 2.61 14.93
N SER A 24 7.92 3.04 15.36
CA SER A 24 9.20 2.63 14.75
C SER A 24 9.42 1.12 14.79
N ILE A 25 8.99 0.42 15.85
CA ILE A 25 9.14 -1.04 15.94
C ILE A 25 8.26 -1.72 14.89
N VAL A 26 7.00 -1.28 14.77
CA VAL A 26 6.07 -1.82 13.77
C VAL A 26 6.60 -1.63 12.35
N LEU A 27 7.13 -0.44 12.06
CA LEU A 27 7.73 -0.13 10.76
C LEU A 27 8.96 -1.00 10.47
N VAL A 28 9.91 -1.08 11.40
CA VAL A 28 11.14 -1.88 11.25
C VAL A 28 10.81 -3.36 11.08
N THR A 29 9.87 -3.91 11.85
CA THR A 29 9.47 -5.31 11.73
C THR A 29 8.83 -5.60 10.39
N ILE A 30 7.89 -4.78 9.92
CA ILE A 30 7.18 -5.03 8.65
C ILE A 30 8.13 -4.86 7.46
N THR A 31 8.88 -3.74 7.41
CA THR A 31 9.83 -3.49 6.32
C THR A 31 10.99 -4.49 6.36
N GLY A 32 11.47 -4.86 7.54
CA GLY A 32 12.50 -5.88 7.73
C GLY A 32 12.06 -7.25 7.24
N MET A 33 10.84 -7.69 7.57
CA MET A 33 10.27 -8.92 7.03
C MET A 33 10.12 -8.87 5.50
N GLY A 34 9.78 -7.70 4.93
CA GLY A 34 9.77 -7.49 3.49
C GLY A 34 11.16 -7.72 2.85
N VAL A 35 12.22 -7.16 3.44
CA VAL A 35 13.60 -7.36 2.97
C VAL A 35 14.04 -8.82 3.11
N LEU A 36 13.74 -9.47 4.24
CA LEU A 36 14.12 -10.87 4.45
C LEU A 36 13.41 -11.80 3.47
N THR A 37 12.11 -11.61 3.25
CA THR A 37 11.34 -12.47 2.35
C THR A 37 11.63 -12.18 0.88
N LEU A 38 11.44 -10.94 0.43
CA LEU A 38 11.62 -10.55 -0.96
C LEU A 38 13.09 -10.54 -1.38
N GLY A 39 14.00 -10.15 -0.47
CA GLY A 39 15.45 -10.19 -0.73
C GLY A 39 15.95 -11.61 -0.92
N THR A 40 15.54 -12.56 -0.07
CA THR A 40 15.92 -13.97 -0.24
C THR A 40 15.34 -14.56 -1.53
N ILE A 41 14.07 -14.28 -1.84
CA ILE A 41 13.45 -14.72 -3.11
C ILE A 41 14.18 -14.10 -4.31
N GLY A 42 14.55 -12.83 -4.23
CA GLY A 42 15.30 -12.13 -5.27
C GLY A 42 16.66 -12.77 -5.51
N LEU A 43 17.41 -13.06 -4.44
CA LEU A 43 18.70 -13.75 -4.51
C LEU A 43 18.56 -15.16 -5.13
N LEU A 44 17.53 -15.91 -4.74
CA LEU A 44 17.29 -17.27 -5.24
C LEU A 44 16.84 -17.30 -6.72
N ARG A 45 16.11 -16.27 -7.18
CA ARG A 45 15.59 -16.22 -8.56
C ARG A 45 16.53 -15.57 -9.56
N LEU A 46 17.14 -14.44 -9.20
CA LEU A 46 18.00 -13.68 -10.12
C LEU A 46 19.47 -14.07 -9.98
N GLY A 47 19.88 -14.55 -8.81
CA GLY A 47 21.29 -14.77 -8.49
C GLY A 47 22.00 -13.47 -8.07
N PRO A 48 23.03 -13.54 -7.22
CA PRO A 48 23.75 -12.37 -6.73
C PRO A 48 24.46 -11.58 -7.84
N GLU A 49 24.88 -12.25 -8.91
CA GLU A 49 25.60 -11.65 -10.04
C GLU A 49 24.69 -10.76 -10.90
N ALA A 50 23.44 -11.18 -11.14
CA ALA A 50 22.46 -10.38 -11.87
C ALA A 50 21.97 -9.16 -11.07
N ILE A 51 22.04 -9.23 -9.75
CA ILE A 51 21.74 -8.08 -8.89
C ILE A 51 22.90 -7.08 -9.00
N ALA A 52 24.14 -7.53 -8.80
CA ALA A 52 25.32 -6.67 -8.83
C ALA A 52 25.57 -6.00 -10.20
N SER A 53 25.11 -6.60 -11.30
CA SER A 53 25.29 -6.05 -12.66
C SER A 53 24.31 -4.94 -13.04
N ASN A 54 23.31 -4.64 -12.19
CA ASN A 54 22.34 -3.59 -12.51
C ASN A 54 23.00 -2.19 -12.55
N PRO A 55 22.65 -1.35 -13.54
CA PRO A 55 23.14 0.02 -13.61
C PRO A 55 22.77 0.80 -12.33
N TRP A 56 23.70 1.64 -11.85
CA TRP A 56 23.47 2.49 -10.67
C TRP A 56 22.20 3.35 -10.76
N GLN A 57 21.84 3.78 -11.97
CA GLN A 57 20.65 4.58 -12.20
C GLN A 57 19.34 3.82 -11.91
N GLN A 58 19.30 2.50 -12.10
CA GLN A 58 18.15 1.68 -11.72
C GLN A 58 18.03 1.57 -10.19
N TYR A 59 19.16 1.44 -9.50
CA TYR A 59 19.18 1.49 -8.03
C TYR A 59 18.64 2.82 -7.50
N MET A 60 19.01 3.95 -8.11
CA MET A 60 18.48 5.26 -7.71
C MET A 60 16.94 5.32 -7.83
N TRP A 61 16.37 4.82 -8.93
CA TRP A 61 14.92 4.76 -9.10
C TRP A 61 14.26 3.80 -8.10
N MET A 62 14.88 2.65 -7.81
CA MET A 62 14.40 1.72 -6.79
C MET A 62 14.40 2.34 -5.39
N TYR A 63 15.45 3.07 -5.01
CA TYR A 63 15.53 3.77 -3.74
C TYR A 63 14.51 4.92 -3.67
N ALA A 64 14.35 5.70 -4.74
CA ALA A 64 13.37 6.79 -4.79
C ALA A 64 11.93 6.25 -4.66
N ALA A 65 11.60 5.20 -5.41
CA ALA A 65 10.29 4.53 -5.32
C ALA A 65 10.08 3.91 -3.94
N GLY A 66 11.10 3.26 -3.37
CA GLY A 66 11.07 2.69 -2.03
C GLY A 66 10.85 3.73 -0.95
N LEU A 67 11.51 4.89 -1.05
CA LEU A 67 11.34 6.00 -0.10
C LEU A 67 9.92 6.58 -0.18
N CYS A 68 9.40 6.78 -1.39
CA CYS A 68 8.03 7.24 -1.59
C CYS A 68 7.02 6.25 -0.99
N ASN A 69 7.22 4.95 -1.24
CA ASN A 69 6.39 3.88 -0.65
C ASN A 69 6.48 3.88 0.88
N PHE A 70 7.69 4.04 1.44
CA PHE A 70 7.91 4.07 2.88
C PHE A 70 7.19 5.26 3.55
N VAL A 71 7.25 6.45 2.96
CA VAL A 71 6.51 7.63 3.44
C VAL A 71 5.00 7.38 3.38
N GLY A 72 4.51 6.82 2.28
CA GLY A 72 3.09 6.44 2.16
C GLY A 72 2.66 5.45 3.24
N PHE A 73 3.48 4.43 3.50
CA PHE A 73 3.21 3.44 4.53
C PHE A 73 3.19 4.06 5.93
N ILE A 74 4.15 4.92 6.27
CA ILE A 74 4.15 5.66 7.55
C ILE A 74 2.85 6.44 7.73
N SER A 75 2.41 7.16 6.69
CA SER A 75 1.18 7.95 6.72
C SER A 75 -0.05 7.08 6.97
N ILE A 76 -0.14 5.90 6.35
CA ILE A 76 -1.24 4.96 6.60
C ILE A 76 -1.20 4.43 8.04
N VAL A 77 -0.03 4.00 8.52
CA VAL A 77 0.09 3.46 9.88
C VAL A 77 -0.23 4.53 10.93
N LYS A 78 0.24 5.77 10.72
CA LYS A 78 -0.16 6.92 11.57
C LYS A 78 -1.66 7.20 11.48
N GLY A 79 -2.23 7.17 10.27
CA GLY A 79 -3.68 7.28 10.07
C GLY A 79 -4.44 6.24 10.88
N LEU A 80 -4.00 4.98 10.86
CA LEU A 80 -4.60 3.89 11.65
C LEU A 80 -4.56 4.12 13.17
N GLN A 81 -3.64 4.93 13.69
CA GLN A 81 -3.65 5.34 15.10
C GLN A 81 -4.80 6.29 15.42
N LEU A 82 -5.13 7.15 14.46
CA LEU A 82 -6.07 8.25 14.62
C LEU A 82 -7.49 7.90 14.14
N THR A 83 -7.64 6.87 13.29
CA THR A 83 -8.91 6.49 12.68
C THR A 83 -9.16 4.97 12.70
N THR A 84 -10.27 4.55 12.10
CA THR A 84 -10.68 3.15 12.01
C THR A 84 -9.99 2.42 10.86
N VAL A 85 -9.89 1.09 10.98
CA VAL A 85 -9.38 0.21 9.91
C VAL A 85 -10.13 0.44 8.58
N LEU A 86 -11.41 0.84 8.67
CA LEU A 86 -12.26 1.17 7.53
C LEU A 86 -11.63 2.26 6.64
N HIS A 87 -11.14 3.34 7.24
CA HIS A 87 -10.56 4.48 6.52
C HIS A 87 -9.24 4.08 5.85
N ALA A 88 -8.38 3.32 6.53
CA ALA A 88 -7.15 2.83 5.93
C ALA A 88 -7.41 1.92 4.71
N ASN A 89 -8.47 1.11 4.78
CA ASN A 89 -8.88 0.28 3.66
C ASN A 89 -9.45 1.11 2.48
N ILE A 90 -10.12 2.23 2.76
CA ILE A 90 -10.58 3.18 1.74
C ILE A 90 -9.38 3.84 1.06
N VAL A 91 -8.41 4.33 1.84
CA VAL A 91 -7.18 4.94 1.33
C VAL A 91 -6.37 3.97 0.47
N ASN A 92 -6.32 2.69 0.84
CA ASN A 92 -5.67 1.68 0.01
C ASN A 92 -6.45 1.42 -1.30
N ALA A 93 -7.78 1.33 -1.25
CA ALA A 93 -8.59 1.19 -2.45
C ALA A 93 -8.41 2.39 -3.41
N SER A 94 -8.35 3.62 -2.88
CA SER A 94 -8.07 4.80 -3.71
C SER A 94 -6.66 4.78 -4.32
N GLN A 95 -5.66 4.19 -3.65
CA GLN A 95 -4.31 4.04 -4.22
C GLN A 95 -4.31 3.17 -5.47
N VAL A 96 -5.14 2.12 -5.53
CA VAL A 96 -5.27 1.29 -6.74
C VAL A 96 -5.80 2.14 -7.91
N ALA A 97 -6.83 2.96 -7.67
CA ALA A 97 -7.35 3.87 -8.70
C ALA A 97 -6.33 4.93 -9.13
N MET A 98 -5.60 5.53 -8.18
CA MET A 98 -4.54 6.51 -8.46
C MET A 98 -3.38 5.89 -9.23
N ALA A 99 -2.97 4.66 -8.89
CA ALA A 99 -1.92 3.94 -9.59
C ALA A 99 -2.32 3.63 -11.04
N ALA A 100 -3.56 3.22 -11.28
CA ALA A 100 -4.09 3.01 -12.63
C ALA A 100 -4.11 4.31 -13.46
N ALA A 101 -4.55 5.42 -12.86
CA ALA A 101 -4.53 6.72 -13.52
C ALA A 101 -3.10 7.21 -13.81
N ALA A 102 -2.18 7.03 -12.86
CA ALA A 102 -0.77 7.36 -13.04
C ALA A 102 -0.09 6.47 -14.11
N GLY A 103 -0.48 5.21 -14.22
CA GLY A 103 -0.04 4.30 -15.28
C GLY A 103 -0.34 4.85 -16.68
N ILE A 104 -1.60 5.21 -16.91
CA ILE A 104 -2.05 5.83 -18.16
C ILE A 104 -1.30 7.14 -18.43
N ALA A 105 -1.18 8.01 -17.42
CA ALA A 105 -0.59 9.34 -17.60
C ALA A 105 0.93 9.34 -17.78
N LEU A 106 1.67 8.52 -17.02
CA LEU A 106 3.14 8.54 -17.01
C LEU A 106 3.75 7.58 -18.03
N PHE A 107 3.10 6.45 -18.32
CA PHE A 107 3.64 5.42 -19.22
C PHE A 107 2.93 5.42 -20.58
N SER A 108 1.97 6.34 -20.81
CA SER A 108 1.16 6.40 -22.03
C SER A 108 0.52 5.05 -22.38
N GLU A 109 0.13 4.28 -21.35
CA GLU A 109 -0.51 2.99 -21.56
C GLU A 109 -1.84 3.16 -22.31
N PRO A 110 -2.18 2.24 -23.24
CA PRO A 110 -3.42 2.31 -23.98
C PRO A 110 -4.62 2.22 -23.03
N TRP A 111 -5.38 3.30 -22.95
CA TRP A 111 -6.63 3.37 -22.24
C TRP A 111 -7.67 2.39 -22.83
N ASN A 112 -8.26 1.58 -21.95
CA ASN A 112 -9.34 0.65 -22.28
C ASN A 112 -10.61 1.08 -21.54
N ASN A 113 -11.77 1.02 -22.21
CA ASN A 113 -13.07 1.31 -21.59
C ASN A 113 -13.32 0.45 -20.34
N TRP A 114 -12.82 -0.79 -20.31
CA TRP A 114 -12.89 -1.65 -19.12
C TRP A 114 -12.01 -1.17 -17.96
N LEU A 115 -10.84 -0.59 -18.26
CA LEU A 115 -9.95 -0.02 -17.26
C LEU A 115 -10.58 1.24 -16.64
N LEU A 116 -11.14 2.11 -17.48
CA LEU A 116 -11.90 3.28 -17.04
C LEU A 116 -13.11 2.90 -16.18
N ALA A 117 -13.86 1.87 -16.59
CA ALA A 117 -14.97 1.34 -15.80
C ALA A 117 -14.49 0.82 -14.44
N GLY A 118 -13.36 0.10 -14.38
CA GLY A 118 -12.78 -0.37 -13.13
C GLY A 118 -12.33 0.78 -12.20
N ILE A 119 -11.71 1.83 -12.75
CA ILE A 119 -11.35 3.04 -11.99
C ILE A 119 -12.62 3.72 -11.45
N ALA A 120 -13.62 3.94 -12.30
CA ALA A 120 -14.90 4.55 -11.91
C ALA A 120 -15.62 3.73 -10.82
N LEU A 121 -15.65 2.40 -10.96
CA LEU A 121 -16.24 1.50 -9.96
C LEU A 121 -15.48 1.58 -8.62
N THR A 122 -14.15 1.68 -8.67
CA THR A 122 -13.32 1.81 -7.45
C THR A 122 -13.61 3.13 -6.73
N ILE A 123 -13.70 4.23 -7.48
CA ILE A 123 -14.07 5.55 -6.94
C ILE A 123 -15.49 5.51 -6.36
N ALA A 124 -16.45 4.95 -7.09
CA ALA A 124 -17.83 4.81 -6.62
C ALA A 124 -17.92 3.97 -5.34
N GLY A 125 -17.20 2.85 -5.26
CA GLY A 125 -17.15 1.99 -4.09
C GLY A 125 -16.52 2.66 -2.86
N VAL A 126 -15.54 3.53 -3.07
CA VAL A 126 -14.98 4.39 -2.00
C VAL A 126 -16.03 5.40 -1.53
N MET A 127 -16.65 6.15 -2.45
CA MET A 127 -17.64 7.20 -2.12
C MET A 127 -18.90 6.65 -1.42
N LEU A 128 -19.36 5.46 -1.79
CA LEU A 128 -20.55 4.84 -1.17
C LEU A 128 -20.31 4.51 0.31
N LYS A 129 -19.07 4.21 0.68
CA LYS A 129 -18.69 3.70 2.00
C LYS A 129 -18.47 4.81 3.04
N ASP A 130 -18.30 6.06 2.58
CA ASP A 130 -18.12 7.25 3.43
C ASP A 130 -19.44 7.80 4.02
N HIS A 131 -20.56 7.10 3.87
CA HIS A 131 -21.80 7.43 4.57
C HIS A 131 -21.89 6.64 5.88
N PRO A 132 -21.44 7.19 7.03
CA PRO A 132 -21.79 6.59 8.31
C PRO A 132 -23.31 6.57 8.46
N PRO A 133 -23.90 5.49 9.01
CA PRO A 133 -25.30 5.53 9.39
C PRO A 133 -25.48 6.67 10.40
N ASP A 134 -26.42 7.55 10.10
CA ASP A 134 -26.80 8.65 10.96
C ASP A 134 -27.14 8.11 12.34
N LYS A 135 -26.38 8.52 13.36
CA LYS A 135 -26.72 8.23 14.76
C LYS A 135 -27.76 9.25 15.22
N THR A 136 -28.93 9.23 14.60
CA THR A 136 -30.12 9.94 15.07
C THR A 136 -31.34 9.03 15.04
N THR A 137 -31.28 7.93 15.78
CA THR A 137 -32.47 7.33 16.39
C THR A 137 -32.06 6.65 17.70
N VAL A 138 -32.24 7.42 18.77
CA VAL A 138 -32.56 7.08 20.18
C VAL A 138 -31.78 5.94 20.83
#